data_AF-A0A2V6M458-F1
#
_entry.id   AF-A0A2V6M458-F1
#
_cell.length_a   1.000
_cell.length_b   1.000
_cell.length_c   1.000
_cell.angle_alpha   90.00
_cell.angle_beta   90.00
_cell.angle_gamma   90.00
#
_symmetry.space_group_name_H-M   'P 1'
#
loop_
_entity.id
_entity.type
_entity.pdbx_description
1 polymer ?
#
loop_
_entity_poly.entity_id
_entity_poly.type
_entity_poly.pdbx_seq_one_letter_code
_entity_poly.pdbx_strand_id
1 'polypeptide(L)'
;MDLANGGGKIDMKRKWNWPIWIGFIVAVGGLFSYEFFAQFPVTRDFPWATLVLFGVGAVLLIVGLFRAFGRPQLYRGKIFGSIFTLITALLFAFFAYEIFYVLRQVPLSAQAPRVGQRAPSFSLPDQNGKEVALNDLLSPNGAVLIFYRGHW
;
A
#
# COMPACT_ATOMS: atom_id res chain seq x y z
N MET A 1 34.11 -49.98 -41.39
CA MET A 1 34.30 -48.52 -41.27
C MET A 1 32.94 -47.88 -41.48
N ASP A 2 32.30 -47.41 -40.42
CA ASP A 2 31.84 -46.02 -40.33
C ASP A 2 31.35 -45.72 -38.91
N LEU A 3 31.57 -44.48 -38.51
CA LEU A 3 31.79 -44.05 -37.14
C LEU A 3 30.49 -43.80 -36.35
N ALA A 4 30.62 -44.01 -35.04
CA ALA A 4 29.68 -43.63 -34.01
C ALA A 4 29.13 -42.21 -34.21
N ASN A 5 27.81 -42.08 -34.38
CA ASN A 5 27.13 -40.80 -34.23
C ASN A 5 26.56 -40.70 -32.81
N GLY A 6 27.47 -40.39 -31.87
CA GLY A 6 27.15 -40.03 -30.49
C GLY A 6 26.48 -38.66 -30.42
N GLY A 7 25.25 -38.55 -30.91
CA GLY A 7 24.41 -37.36 -30.81
C GLY A 7 23.58 -37.34 -29.54
N GLY A 8 24.18 -37.61 -28.39
CA GLY A 8 23.52 -37.48 -27.08
C GLY A 8 23.27 -36.00 -26.76
N LYS A 9 22.20 -35.43 -27.32
CA LYS A 9 21.75 -34.08 -26.98
C LYS A 9 21.27 -34.11 -25.53
N ILE A 10 22.16 -33.77 -24.59
CA ILE A 10 21.82 -33.62 -23.18
C ILE A 10 20.89 -32.40 -23.08
N ASP A 11 19.58 -32.64 -23.14
CA ASP A 11 18.56 -31.63 -22.93
C ASP A 11 18.60 -31.23 -21.45
N MET A 12 19.48 -30.28 -21.12
CA MET A 12 19.68 -29.80 -19.77
C MET A 12 18.42 -29.01 -19.37
N LYS A 13 17.45 -29.67 -18.71
CA LYS A 13 16.22 -29.05 -18.21
C LYS A 13 16.58 -27.83 -17.36
N ARG A 14 16.41 -26.64 -17.93
CA ARG A 14 16.62 -25.38 -17.21
C ARG A 14 15.75 -25.35 -15.95
N LYS A 15 16.37 -25.01 -14.82
CA LYS A 15 15.72 -25.01 -13.51
C LYS A 15 14.74 -23.84 -13.41
N TRP A 16 13.58 -24.10 -12.81
CA TRP A 16 12.52 -23.13 -12.59
C TRP A 16 12.98 -22.03 -11.63
N ASN A 17 12.77 -20.75 -11.98
CA ASN A 17 13.15 -19.61 -11.15
C ASN A 17 12.00 -19.20 -10.21
N TRP A 18 11.77 -20.01 -9.17
CA TRP A 18 10.66 -19.85 -8.22
C TRP A 18 10.61 -18.47 -7.53
N PRO A 19 11.74 -17.82 -7.16
CA PRO A 19 11.73 -16.48 -6.56
C PRO A 19 10.98 -15.41 -7.35
N ILE A 20 11.00 -15.47 -8.69
CA ILE A 20 10.29 -14.50 -9.54
C ILE A 20 8.78 -14.58 -9.30
N TRP A 21 8.25 -15.81 -9.21
CA TRP A 21 6.82 -16.04 -9.02
C TRP A 21 6.39 -15.71 -7.61
N ILE A 22 7.13 -16.14 -6.59
CA ILE A 22 6.81 -15.79 -5.20
C ILE A 22 6.87 -14.28 -5.01
N GLY A 23 7.92 -13.62 -5.50
CA GLY A 23 8.08 -12.18 -5.33
C GLY A 23 6.93 -11.40 -5.93
N PHE A 24 6.47 -11.81 -7.12
CA PHE A 24 5.29 -11.22 -7.76
C PHE A 24 4.00 -11.46 -6.95
N ILE A 25 3.74 -12.71 -6.53
CA ILE A 25 2.56 -13.06 -5.74
C ILE A 25 2.53 -12.31 -4.41
N VAL A 26 3.67 -12.20 -3.72
CA VAL A 26 3.79 -11.45 -2.46
C VAL A 26 3.50 -9.97 -2.66
N ALA A 27 3.99 -9.36 -3.75
CA ALA A 27 3.73 -7.96 -4.05
C ALA A 27 2.24 -7.70 -4.36
N VAL A 28 1.62 -8.56 -5.19
CA VAL A 28 0.18 -8.46 -5.51
C VAL A 28 -0.66 -8.70 -4.26
N GLY A 29 -0.32 -9.71 -3.45
CA GLY A 29 -0.96 -9.96 -2.17
C GLY A 29 -0.81 -8.78 -1.21
N GLY A 30 0.34 -8.11 -1.21
CA GLY A 30 0.58 -6.86 -0.47
C GLY A 30 -0.44 -5.78 -0.79
N LEU A 31 -0.72 -5.55 -2.09
CA LEU A 31 -1.70 -4.57 -2.54
C LEU A 31 -3.10 -4.86 -1.98
N PHE A 32 -3.62 -6.07 -2.22
CA PHE A 32 -4.98 -6.46 -1.79
C PHE A 32 -5.09 -6.70 -0.28
N SER A 33 -3.98 -6.96 0.41
CA SER A 33 -3.99 -7.08 1.87
C SER A 33 -4.22 -5.74 2.58
N TYR A 34 -4.05 -4.62 1.88
CA TYR A 34 -4.20 -3.29 2.48
C TYR A 34 -5.62 -3.04 3.00
N GLU A 35 -6.67 -3.48 2.29
CA GLU A 35 -8.06 -3.31 2.77
C GLU A 35 -8.29 -4.00 4.13
N PHE A 36 -7.65 -5.15 4.35
CA PHE A 36 -7.68 -5.85 5.63
C PHE A 36 -6.87 -5.11 6.70
N PHE A 37 -5.65 -4.67 6.37
CA PHE A 37 -4.81 -3.93 7.31
C PHE A 37 -5.38 -2.55 7.68
N ALA A 38 -6.17 -1.92 6.81
CA ALA A 38 -6.80 -0.63 7.08
C ALA A 38 -7.85 -0.69 8.21
N GLN A 39 -8.29 -1.90 8.62
CA GLN A 39 -9.21 -2.09 9.75
C GLN A 39 -8.52 -1.87 11.12
N PHE A 40 -7.20 -1.97 11.18
CA PHE A 40 -6.44 -1.82 12.42
C PHE A 40 -5.81 -0.42 12.50
N PRO A 41 -5.98 0.32 13.62
CA PRO A 41 -5.43 1.67 13.77
C PRO A 41 -3.91 1.74 13.52
N VAL A 42 -3.17 0.74 13.98
CA VAL A 42 -1.70 0.66 13.87
C VAL A 42 -1.18 0.62 12.42
N THR A 43 -1.97 0.14 11.48
CA THR A 43 -1.60 0.01 10.06
C THR A 43 -2.36 0.98 9.15
N ARG A 44 -3.48 1.56 9.64
CA ARG A 44 -4.28 2.54 8.90
C ARG A 44 -3.56 3.88 8.76
N ASP A 45 -2.93 4.37 9.83
CA ASP A 45 -2.30 5.70 9.83
C ASP A 45 -0.99 5.71 9.01
N PHE A 46 -0.30 4.58 8.99
CA PHE A 46 0.89 4.36 8.18
C PHE A 46 0.94 2.90 7.68
N PRO A 47 0.92 2.64 6.36
CA PRO A 47 0.72 1.31 5.77
C PRO A 47 1.99 0.44 5.80
N TRP A 48 2.73 0.42 6.91
CA TRP A 48 4.04 -0.23 6.99
C TRP A 48 3.99 -1.72 6.65
N ALA A 49 2.93 -2.44 7.05
CA ALA A 49 2.77 -3.87 6.76
C ALA A 49 2.74 -4.13 5.24
N THR A 50 1.96 -3.35 4.49
CA THR A 50 1.91 -3.42 3.03
C THR A 50 3.24 -3.02 2.40
N LEU A 51 3.93 -2.01 2.94
CA LEU A 51 5.26 -1.62 2.46
C LEU A 51 6.30 -2.74 2.65
N VAL A 52 6.25 -3.45 3.79
CA VAL A 52 7.11 -4.61 4.04
C VAL A 52 6.84 -5.72 3.02
N LEU A 53 5.57 -6.01 2.70
CA LEU A 53 5.21 -7.00 1.67
C LEU A 53 5.75 -6.61 0.29
N PHE A 54 5.60 -5.35 -0.12
CA PHE A 54 6.23 -4.85 -1.34
C PHE A 54 7.76 -4.97 -1.31
N GLY A 55 8.39 -4.64 -0.18
CA GLY A 55 9.85 -4.75 0.01
C GLY A 55 10.35 -6.19 -0.13
N VAL A 56 9.68 -7.16 0.52
CA VAL A 56 9.99 -8.58 0.41
C VAL A 56 9.80 -9.07 -1.03
N GLY A 57 8.69 -8.69 -1.67
CA GLY A 57 8.42 -9.03 -3.07
C GLY A 57 9.48 -8.49 -4.03
N ALA A 58 9.91 -7.23 -3.83
CA ALA A 58 10.95 -6.59 -4.62
C ALA A 58 12.31 -7.28 -4.46
N VAL A 59 12.73 -7.61 -3.23
CA VAL A 59 13.98 -8.34 -2.97
C VAL A 59 13.98 -9.69 -3.68
N LEU A 60 12.87 -10.45 -3.61
CA LEU A 60 12.73 -11.74 -4.29
C LEU A 60 12.81 -11.61 -5.82
N LEU A 61 12.18 -10.59 -6.39
CA LEU A 61 12.23 -10.30 -7.82
C LEU A 61 13.64 -9.89 -8.28
N ILE A 62 14.33 -9.04 -7.52
CA ILE A 62 15.71 -8.63 -7.80
C ILE A 62 16.66 -9.82 -7.77
N VAL A 63 16.58 -10.68 -6.74
CA VAL A 63 17.36 -11.92 -6.66
C VAL A 63 17.02 -12.86 -7.83
N GLY A 64 15.74 -12.97 -8.18
CA GLY A 64 15.26 -13.73 -9.33
C GLY A 64 15.84 -13.23 -10.65
N LEU A 65 15.88 -11.91 -10.86
CA LEU A 65 16.48 -11.25 -12.02
C LEU A 65 17.98 -11.50 -12.08
N PHE A 66 18.72 -11.27 -11.00
CA PHE A 66 20.16 -11.54 -10.97
C PHE A 66 20.48 -13.00 -11.31
N ARG A 67 19.67 -13.97 -10.85
CA ARG A 67 19.81 -15.38 -11.24
C ARG A 67 19.51 -15.62 -12.71
N ALA A 68 18.47 -14.98 -13.26
CA ALA A 68 18.06 -15.13 -14.67
C ALA A 68 19.07 -14.52 -15.65
N PHE A 69 19.70 -13.40 -15.29
CA PHE A 69 20.69 -12.70 -16.12
C PHE A 69 22.12 -13.23 -15.92
N GLY A 70 22.51 -13.58 -14.70
CA GLY A 70 23.86 -14.06 -14.38
C GLY A 70 24.13 -15.53 -14.74
N ARG A 71 23.09 -16.39 -14.81
CA ARG A 71 23.24 -17.80 -15.24
C ARG A 71 22.19 -18.18 -16.30
N PRO A 72 22.26 -17.59 -17.50
CA PRO A 72 21.21 -17.72 -18.52
C PRO A 72 21.07 -19.14 -19.11
N GLN A 73 22.11 -19.97 -19.00
CA GLN A 73 22.05 -21.36 -19.45
C GLN A 73 21.33 -22.29 -18.46
N LEU A 74 21.26 -21.93 -17.17
CA LEU A 74 20.69 -22.75 -16.10
C LEU A 74 19.27 -22.34 -15.70
N TYR A 75 18.93 -21.04 -15.80
CA TYR A 75 17.63 -20.50 -15.38
C TYR A 75 16.86 -19.87 -16.55
N ARG A 76 15.56 -20.18 -16.66
CA ARG A 76 14.62 -19.45 -17.53
C ARG A 76 13.94 -18.33 -16.73
N GLY A 77 13.56 -17.24 -17.40
CA GLY A 77 12.75 -16.19 -16.77
C GLY A 77 13.25 -14.75 -16.96
N LYS A 78 14.15 -14.47 -17.91
CA LYS A 78 14.53 -13.07 -18.21
C LYS A 78 13.32 -12.21 -18.58
N ILE A 79 12.53 -12.68 -19.54
CA ILE A 79 11.33 -11.97 -20.03
C ILE A 79 10.30 -11.85 -18.91
N PHE A 80 9.86 -12.97 -18.33
CA PHE A 80 8.87 -12.96 -17.24
C PHE A 80 9.33 -12.21 -16.00
N GLY A 81 10.61 -12.33 -15.62
CA GLY A 81 11.19 -11.60 -14.48
C GLY A 81 11.20 -10.09 -14.70
N SER A 82 11.61 -9.64 -15.89
CA SER A 82 11.55 -8.22 -16.25
C SER A 82 10.11 -7.70 -16.26
N ILE A 83 9.18 -8.45 -16.84
CA ILE A 83 7.76 -8.09 -16.89
C ILE A 83 7.19 -8.00 -15.46
N PHE A 84 7.37 -9.02 -14.63
CA PHE A 84 6.84 -9.01 -13.25
C PHE A 84 7.48 -7.92 -12.40
N THR A 85 8.77 -7.65 -12.57
CA THR A 85 9.42 -6.55 -11.86
C THR A 85 8.85 -5.20 -12.27
N LEU A 86 8.63 -4.99 -13.57
CA LEU A 86 8.01 -3.76 -14.07
C LEU A 86 6.58 -3.60 -13.53
N ILE A 87 5.76 -4.65 -13.60
CA ILE A 87 4.39 -4.62 -13.07
C ILE A 87 4.41 -4.34 -11.57
N THR A 88 5.24 -5.03 -10.78
CA THR A 88 5.37 -4.79 -9.35
C THR A 88 5.79 -3.35 -9.04
N ALA A 89 6.71 -2.77 -9.80
CA ALA A 89 7.11 -1.38 -9.64
C ALA A 89 5.96 -0.41 -9.94
N LEU A 90 5.18 -0.66 -11.00
CA LEU A 90 3.99 0.15 -11.33
C LEU A 90 2.91 0.03 -10.26
N LEU A 91 2.64 -1.18 -9.74
CA LEU A 91 1.68 -1.39 -8.65
C LEU A 91 2.12 -0.69 -7.37
N PHE A 92 3.41 -0.75 -7.04
CA PHE A 92 3.96 -0.03 -5.90
C PHE A 92 3.85 1.48 -6.07
N ALA A 93 4.19 2.01 -7.25
CA ALA A 93 4.09 3.44 -7.53
C ALA A 93 2.63 3.93 -7.46
N PHE A 94 1.69 3.17 -8.04
CA PHE A 94 0.26 3.44 -7.94
C PHE A 94 -0.21 3.44 -6.48
N PHE A 95 0.13 2.41 -5.71
CA PHE A 95 -0.20 2.33 -4.29
C PHE A 95 0.36 3.52 -3.50
N ALA A 96 1.63 3.86 -3.72
CA ALA A 96 2.27 4.99 -3.04
C ALA A 96 1.59 6.32 -3.39
N TYR A 97 1.24 6.52 -4.66
CA TYR A 97 0.51 7.71 -5.11
C TYR A 97 -0.86 7.83 -4.45
N GLU A 98 -1.67 6.77 -4.46
CA GLU A 98 -2.98 6.77 -3.81
C GLU A 98 -2.87 7.07 -2.31
N ILE A 99 -2.02 6.33 -1.58
CA ILE A 99 -1.97 6.42 -0.12
C ILE A 99 -1.28 7.69 0.39
N PHE A 100 -0.16 8.10 -0.22
CA PHE A 100 0.65 9.21 0.29
C PHE A 100 0.31 10.54 -0.35
N TYR A 101 -0.35 10.54 -1.51
CA TYR A 101 -0.77 11.77 -2.17
C TYR A 101 -2.29 11.90 -2.13
N VAL A 102 -3.05 11.09 -2.88
CA VAL A 102 -4.50 11.26 -3.06
C VAL A 102 -5.27 11.26 -1.73
N LEU A 103 -5.09 10.22 -0.91
CA LEU A 103 -5.80 10.09 0.36
C LEU A 103 -5.36 11.10 1.43
N ARG A 104 -4.19 11.74 1.24
CA ARG A 104 -3.68 12.77 2.16
C ARG A 104 -4.07 14.19 1.76
N GLN A 105 -4.82 14.37 0.67
CA GLN A 105 -5.36 15.67 0.26
C GLN A 105 -6.55 16.10 1.14
N VAL A 106 -6.31 16.26 2.43
CA VAL A 106 -7.30 16.83 3.35
C VAL A 106 -6.95 18.31 3.57
N PRO A 107 -7.93 19.24 3.43
CA PRO A 107 -7.69 20.64 3.73
C PRO A 107 -7.11 20.81 5.13
N LEU A 108 -6.04 21.60 5.25
CA LEU A 108 -5.49 21.94 6.55
C LEU A 108 -6.57 22.62 7.40
N SER A 109 -6.66 22.27 8.69
CA SER A 109 -7.51 22.95 9.66
C SER A 109 -6.94 24.32 10.05
N ALA A 110 -6.58 25.15 9.06
CA ALA A 110 -5.91 26.43 9.25
C ALA A 110 -6.75 27.44 10.06
N GLN A 111 -8.07 27.25 10.09
CA GLN A 111 -9.03 28.09 10.80
C GLN A 111 -9.46 27.50 12.16
N ALA A 112 -8.83 26.42 12.64
CA ALA A 112 -9.14 25.87 13.95
C ALA A 112 -8.75 26.87 15.07
N PRO A 113 -9.63 27.15 16.03
CA PRO A 113 -9.33 28.03 17.16
C PRO A 113 -8.14 27.49 17.97
N ARG A 114 -7.21 28.38 18.34
CA ARG A 114 -6.09 28.05 19.22
C ARG A 114 -6.49 28.19 20.69
N VAL A 115 -5.74 27.54 21.59
CA VAL A 115 -5.94 27.70 23.04
C VAL A 115 -5.86 29.19 23.41
N GLY A 116 -6.84 29.67 24.18
CA GLY A 116 -6.96 31.07 24.58
C GLY A 116 -7.69 31.97 23.56
N GLN A 117 -7.97 31.50 22.34
CA GLN A 117 -8.83 32.21 21.40
C GLN A 117 -10.31 31.95 21.74
N ARG A 118 -11.15 32.96 21.51
CA ARG A 118 -12.60 32.82 21.64
C ARG A 118 -13.11 31.83 20.58
N ALA A 119 -13.86 30.82 21.03
CA ALA A 119 -14.51 29.89 20.12
C ALA A 119 -15.49 30.64 19.20
N PRO A 120 -15.51 30.37 17.88
CA PRO A 120 -16.50 30.92 16.97
C PRO A 120 -17.92 30.59 17.42
N SER A 121 -18.80 31.58 17.40
CA SER A 121 -20.23 31.34 17.62
C SER A 121 -20.80 30.50 16.49
N PHE A 122 -21.65 29.54 16.83
CA PHE A 122 -22.47 28.82 15.87
C PHE A 122 -23.90 28.73 16.38
N SER A 123 -24.80 28.45 15.44
CA SER A 123 -26.19 28.07 15.64
C SER A 123 -26.42 26.91 14.68
N LEU A 124 -26.71 25.73 15.22
CA LEU A 124 -26.89 24.51 14.44
C LEU A 124 -28.10 23.74 14.95
N PRO A 125 -28.84 23.03 14.07
CA PRO A 125 -29.93 22.17 14.49
C PRO A 125 -29.39 20.96 15.25
N ASP A 126 -30.10 20.58 16.31
CA ASP A 126 -29.92 19.31 17.02
C ASP A 126 -30.54 18.13 16.23
N GLN A 127 -30.50 16.93 16.81
CA GLN A 127 -31.08 15.72 16.21
C GLN A 127 -32.60 15.78 15.98
N ASN A 128 -33.31 16.73 16.60
CA ASN A 128 -34.74 16.96 16.46
C ASN A 128 -35.06 18.17 15.57
N GLY A 129 -34.04 18.80 14.96
CA GLY A 129 -34.19 20.02 14.17
C GLY A 129 -34.39 21.28 15.00
N LYS A 130 -34.19 21.22 16.33
CA LYS A 130 -34.22 22.40 17.19
C LYS A 130 -32.89 23.14 17.08
N GLU A 131 -32.95 24.42 16.83
CA GLU A 131 -31.76 25.27 16.76
C GLU A 131 -31.09 25.39 18.13
N VAL A 132 -29.78 25.14 18.20
CA VAL A 132 -28.94 25.23 19.40
C VAL A 132 -27.72 26.10 19.12
N ALA A 133 -27.53 27.16 19.91
CA ALA A 133 -26.36 28.03 19.82
C ALA A 133 -25.26 27.59 20.81
N LEU A 134 -24.01 27.96 20.51
CA LEU A 134 -22.88 27.72 21.43
C LEU A 134 -23.15 28.27 22.84
N ASN A 135 -23.77 29.46 22.93
CA ASN A 135 -24.06 30.09 24.21
C ASN A 135 -25.05 29.29 25.07
N ASP A 136 -25.93 28.52 24.44
CA ASP A 136 -26.91 27.67 25.15
C ASP A 136 -26.25 26.43 25.77
N LEU A 137 -25.07 26.05 25.26
CA LEU A 137 -24.29 24.89 25.70
C LEU A 137 -23.23 25.24 26.76
N LEU A 138 -22.96 26.52 27.00
CA LEU A 138 -21.94 26.95 27.95
C LEU A 138 -22.41 26.73 29.39
N SER A 139 -21.68 25.91 30.14
CA SER A 139 -21.85 25.74 31.59
C SER A 139 -20.76 26.51 32.37
N PRO A 140 -20.87 26.65 33.71
CA PRO A 140 -19.80 27.21 34.53
C PRO A 140 -18.44 26.49 34.38
N ASN A 141 -18.46 25.21 34.00
CA ASN A 141 -17.26 24.39 33.77
C ASN A 141 -16.84 24.36 32.29
N GLY A 142 -17.48 25.15 31.43
CA GLY A 142 -17.24 25.18 29.99
C GLY A 142 -18.13 24.21 29.19
N ALA A 143 -17.75 23.99 27.94
CA ALA A 143 -18.43 23.08 27.00
C ALA A 143 -17.37 22.27 26.23
N VAL A 144 -17.72 21.03 25.87
CA VAL A 144 -16.89 20.18 25.02
C VAL A 144 -17.56 20.04 23.67
N LEU A 145 -16.87 20.44 22.60
CA LEU A 145 -17.33 20.30 21.23
C LEU A 145 -16.62 19.10 20.60
N ILE A 146 -17.39 18.13 20.11
CA ILE A 146 -16.86 16.96 19.41
C ILE A 146 -17.24 17.08 17.94
N PHE A 147 -16.25 17.24 17.07
CA PHE A 147 -16.44 17.23 15.63
C PHE A 147 -16.25 15.82 15.10
N TYR A 148 -17.27 15.28 14.44
CA TYR A 148 -17.22 13.96 13.82
C TYR A 148 -17.48 14.06 12.31
N ARG A 149 -16.70 13.36 11.48
CA ARG A 149 -16.91 13.24 10.02
C ARG A 149 -17.69 11.97 9.66
N GLY A 150 -18.98 12.10 9.39
CA GLY A 150 -19.85 11.00 8.93
C GLY A 150 -21.00 10.69 9.90
N HIS A 151 -22.05 10.07 9.40
CA HIS A 151 -23.16 9.50 10.16
C HIS A 151 -23.24 8.01 9.80
N TRP A 152 -23.26 7.11 10.78
CA TRP A 152 -23.58 5.68 10.61
C TRP A 152 -24.98 5.39 11.13
#